data_AF-A0A1V5MT51-F1
#
_entry.id   AF-A0A1V5MT51-F1
#
_cell.length_a   1.000
_cell.length_b   1.000
_cell.length_c   1.000
_cell.angle_alpha   90.00
_cell.angle_beta   90.00
_cell.angle_gamma   90.00
#
_symmetry.space_group_name_H-M   'P 1'
#
loop_
_entity.id
_entity.type
_entity.pdbx_description
1 polymer ?
#
loop_
_entity_poly.entity_id
_entity_poly.type
_entity_poly.pdbx_seq_one_letter_code
_entity_poly.pdbx_strand_id
1 'polypeptide(L)'
;MAENLRYLPSVVGPETGSEIIPYYYVYMYKDTNVSEAKATEDYKTYGVLYNWAAACSSCPAGWHLPTNAEWEELSEYLGGEEVAGGKLKETGTTHWESPNEGATNESGFTALPGGYLLNDGRFTNIGYNGGWWSSTDINNCVASSLSLVYYNYFLNVDNYYKVYGFSVRCVRD
;
A
#
# COMPACT_ATOMS: atom_id res chain seq x y z
N MET A 1 -6.68 -2.42 -10.26
CA MET A 1 -7.56 -3.42 -9.59
C MET A 1 -8.41 -2.73 -8.53
N ALA A 2 -9.61 -3.26 -8.22
CA ALA A 2 -10.51 -2.66 -7.22
C ALA A 2 -10.07 -2.89 -5.76
N GLU A 3 -9.17 -3.85 -5.50
CA GLU A 3 -8.58 -4.11 -4.18
C GLU A 3 -7.05 -4.10 -4.21
N ASN A 4 -6.44 -4.02 -3.02
CA ASN A 4 -5.00 -4.22 -2.84
C ASN A 4 -4.59 -5.62 -3.36
N LEU A 5 -3.42 -5.72 -3.96
CA LEU A 5 -2.88 -7.00 -4.40
C LEU A 5 -2.63 -7.92 -3.20
N ARG A 6 -3.21 -9.13 -3.24
CA ARG A 6 -3.04 -10.17 -2.21
C ARG A 6 -2.15 -11.33 -2.66
N TYR A 7 -1.27 -11.10 -3.63
CA TYR A 7 -0.37 -12.13 -4.12
C TYR A 7 0.69 -12.46 -3.05
N LEU A 8 0.55 -13.64 -2.44
CA LEU A 8 1.43 -14.11 -1.37
C LEU A 8 2.05 -15.46 -1.74
N PRO A 9 3.18 -15.49 -2.48
CA PRO A 9 3.90 -16.71 -2.85
C PRO A 9 4.77 -17.27 -1.71
N SER A 10 5.26 -16.39 -0.85
CA SER A 10 5.99 -16.69 0.39
C SER A 10 5.63 -15.64 1.44
N VAL A 11 6.01 -15.85 2.69
CA VAL A 11 5.86 -14.85 3.75
C VAL A 11 7.05 -14.98 4.69
N VAL A 12 7.52 -13.85 5.21
CA VAL A 12 8.60 -13.79 6.20
C VAL A 12 8.19 -12.92 7.38
N GLY A 13 8.85 -13.13 8.52
CA GLY A 13 8.70 -12.24 9.67
C GLY A 13 9.27 -10.85 9.41
N PRO A 14 8.79 -9.83 10.13
CA PRO A 14 9.09 -8.43 9.82
C PRO A 14 10.55 -8.01 10.04
N GLU A 15 11.32 -8.79 10.81
CA GLU A 15 12.77 -8.58 11.00
C GLU A 15 13.60 -8.90 9.76
N THR A 16 13.00 -9.55 8.76
CA THR A 16 13.66 -9.90 7.49
C THR A 16 13.38 -8.82 6.46
N GLY A 17 14.41 -8.08 6.04
CA GLY A 17 14.28 -7.03 5.03
C GLY A 17 15.38 -7.10 3.96
N SER A 18 15.08 -6.57 2.78
CA SER A 18 16.06 -6.34 1.72
C SER A 18 15.60 -5.22 0.79
N GLU A 19 16.54 -4.52 0.17
CA GLU A 19 16.28 -3.55 -0.90
C GLU A 19 16.20 -4.21 -2.29
N ILE A 20 16.68 -5.45 -2.42
CA ILE A 20 16.84 -6.14 -3.71
C ILE A 20 16.21 -7.53 -3.77
N ILE A 21 16.10 -8.23 -2.64
CA ILE A 21 15.43 -9.54 -2.57
C ILE A 21 13.94 -9.30 -2.29
N PRO A 22 13.01 -9.85 -3.08
CA PRO A 22 11.59 -9.67 -2.83
C PRO A 22 11.15 -10.36 -1.54
N TYR A 23 10.49 -9.61 -0.66
CA TYR A 23 9.88 -10.10 0.57
C TYR A 23 8.43 -9.63 0.71
N TYR A 24 7.64 -10.48 1.33
CA TYR A 24 6.20 -10.34 1.49
C TYR A 24 5.85 -10.51 2.95
N TYR A 25 4.99 -9.64 3.45
CA TYR A 25 4.60 -9.59 4.85
C TYR A 25 3.07 -9.53 4.97
N VAL A 26 2.56 -10.08 6.05
CA VAL A 26 1.18 -9.89 6.49
C VAL A 26 1.24 -9.16 7.82
N TYR A 27 0.40 -8.15 8.01
CA TYR A 27 0.42 -7.32 9.21
C TYR A 27 0.37 -8.19 10.48
N MET A 28 1.25 -7.92 11.44
CA MET A 28 1.44 -8.69 12.69
C MET A 28 1.80 -10.18 12.56
N TYR A 29 1.90 -10.74 11.35
CA TYR A 29 2.34 -12.12 11.12
C TYR A 29 3.87 -12.21 11.15
N LYS A 30 4.42 -13.18 11.89
CA LYS A 30 5.87 -13.28 12.15
C LYS A 30 6.52 -14.58 11.68
N ASP A 31 5.71 -15.54 11.23
CA ASP A 31 6.18 -16.85 10.79
C ASP A 31 6.29 -16.89 9.25
N THR A 32 6.42 -18.08 8.68
CA THR A 32 6.72 -18.35 7.27
C THR A 32 5.65 -19.20 6.58
N ASN A 33 4.61 -19.61 7.30
CA ASN A 33 3.54 -20.45 6.75
C ASN A 33 2.51 -19.60 5.98
N VAL A 34 2.55 -19.69 4.65
CA VAL A 34 1.64 -18.95 3.76
C VAL A 34 0.17 -19.27 4.03
N SER A 35 -0.18 -20.53 4.30
CA SER A 35 -1.58 -20.92 4.53
C SER A 35 -2.14 -20.31 5.82
N GLU A 36 -1.33 -20.26 6.88
CA GLU A 36 -1.70 -19.59 8.12
C GLU A 36 -1.78 -18.08 7.96
N ALA A 37 -0.81 -17.47 7.28
CA ALA A 37 -0.83 -16.05 6.97
C ALA A 37 -2.10 -15.65 6.20
N LYS A 38 -2.52 -16.46 5.21
CA LYS A 38 -3.76 -16.24 4.44
C LYS A 38 -5.04 -16.40 5.27
N ALA A 39 -4.97 -17.11 6.39
CA ALA A 39 -6.12 -17.33 7.27
C ALA A 39 -6.36 -16.19 8.26
N THR A 40 -5.39 -15.27 8.44
CA THR A 40 -5.54 -14.13 9.36
C THR A 40 -6.54 -13.10 8.83
N GLU A 41 -7.17 -12.36 9.74
CA GLU A 41 -8.08 -11.27 9.37
C GLU A 41 -7.34 -10.11 8.69
N ASP A 42 -6.11 -9.82 9.13
CA ASP A 42 -5.29 -8.76 8.51
C ASP A 42 -5.01 -9.05 7.02
N TYR A 43 -4.72 -10.31 6.67
CA TYR A 43 -4.57 -10.68 5.26
C TYR A 43 -5.88 -10.57 4.49
N LYS A 44 -7.01 -10.99 5.09
CA LYS A 44 -8.33 -10.94 4.43
C LYS A 44 -8.81 -9.51 4.22
N THR A 45 -8.48 -8.60 5.13
CA THR A 45 -8.90 -7.20 5.07
C THR A 45 -7.91 -6.38 4.25
N TYR A 46 -6.65 -6.30 4.69
CA TYR A 46 -5.67 -5.35 4.14
C TYR A 46 -4.76 -5.95 3.06
N GLY A 47 -4.56 -7.26 3.08
CA GLY A 47 -3.79 -7.98 2.08
C GLY A 47 -2.33 -8.16 2.50
N VAL A 48 -1.42 -7.82 1.60
CA VAL A 48 0.01 -8.08 1.74
C VAL A 48 0.76 -6.76 1.70
N LEU A 49 1.80 -6.65 2.52
CA LEU A 49 2.80 -5.61 2.42
C LEU A 49 4.01 -6.16 1.69
N TYR A 50 4.53 -5.40 0.74
CA TYR A 50 5.61 -5.79 -0.14
C TYR A 50 6.78 -4.85 0.11
N ASN A 51 8.01 -5.36 0.17
CA ASN A 51 9.14 -4.46 -0.08
C ASN A 51 9.16 -4.03 -1.55
N TRP A 52 9.94 -3.00 -1.88
CA TRP A 52 9.88 -2.41 -3.21
C TRP A 52 10.27 -3.40 -4.33
N ALA A 53 11.24 -4.28 -4.05
CA ALA A 53 11.63 -5.35 -4.97
C ALA A 53 10.48 -6.35 -5.24
N ALA A 54 9.72 -6.73 -4.21
CA ALA A 54 8.53 -7.56 -4.38
C ALA A 54 7.42 -6.78 -5.11
N ALA A 55 7.23 -5.50 -4.81
CA ALA A 55 6.21 -4.67 -5.47
C ALA A 55 6.42 -4.60 -6.99
N CYS A 56 7.66 -4.40 -7.44
CA CYS A 56 8.01 -4.30 -8.86
C CYS A 56 7.80 -5.61 -9.65
N SER A 57 7.66 -6.76 -8.97
CA SER A 57 7.59 -8.08 -9.60
C SER A 57 6.28 -8.83 -9.34
N SER A 58 5.35 -8.25 -8.57
CA SER A 58 4.13 -8.96 -8.13
C SER A 58 2.91 -8.72 -9.00
N CYS A 59 2.92 -7.71 -9.87
CA CYS A 59 1.81 -7.47 -10.79
C CYS A 59 1.74 -8.59 -11.86
N PRO A 60 0.55 -9.14 -12.14
CA PRO A 60 0.39 -10.20 -13.13
C PRO A 60 0.60 -9.66 -14.55
N ALA A 61 0.80 -10.56 -15.53
CA ALA A 61 0.96 -10.17 -16.93
C ALA A 61 -0.21 -9.30 -17.44
N GLY A 62 0.11 -8.25 -18.19
CA GLY A 62 -0.86 -7.23 -18.64
C GLY A 62 -1.19 -6.17 -17.58
N TRP A 63 -0.47 -6.19 -16.46
CA TRP A 63 -0.57 -5.21 -15.39
C TRP A 63 0.82 -4.80 -14.91
N HIS A 64 0.97 -3.57 -14.46
CA HIS A 64 2.20 -3.03 -13.89
C HIS A 64 1.96 -2.33 -12.56
N LEU A 65 3.06 -2.10 -11.83
CA LEU A 65 3.06 -1.24 -10.65
C LEU A 65 3.08 0.22 -11.12
N PRO A 66 2.10 1.05 -10.72
CA PRO A 66 1.97 2.43 -11.20
C PRO A 66 3.20 3.26 -10.88
N THR A 67 3.54 4.15 -11.82
CA THR A 67 4.52 5.22 -11.68
C THR A 67 3.92 6.44 -10.99
N ASN A 68 4.75 7.39 -10.56
CA ASN A 68 4.24 8.67 -10.03
C ASN A 68 3.38 9.43 -11.06
N ALA A 69 3.69 9.33 -12.35
CA ALA A 69 2.92 10.00 -13.39
C ALA A 69 1.50 9.44 -13.52
N GLU A 70 1.32 8.12 -13.38
CA GLU A 70 -0.02 7.50 -13.42
C GLU A 70 -0.83 7.80 -12.17
N TRP A 71 -0.15 7.94 -11.03
CA TRP A 71 -0.80 8.43 -9.82
C TRP A 71 -1.19 9.90 -9.90
N GLU A 72 -0.34 10.74 -10.49
CA GLU A 72 -0.63 12.15 -10.78
C GLU A 72 -1.84 12.26 -11.70
N GLU A 73 -1.91 11.48 -12.78
CA GLU A 73 -3.07 11.43 -13.67
C GLU A 73 -4.36 11.05 -12.92
N LEU A 74 -4.31 10.04 -12.03
CA LEU A 74 -5.44 9.67 -11.19
C LEU A 74 -5.84 10.83 -10.25
N SER A 75 -4.85 11.51 -9.67
CA SER A 75 -5.06 12.65 -8.78
C SER A 75 -5.75 13.81 -9.51
N GLU A 76 -5.25 14.18 -10.69
CA GLU A 76 -5.80 15.23 -11.54
C GLU A 76 -7.24 14.92 -11.97
N TYR A 77 -7.50 13.68 -12.39
CA TYR A 77 -8.84 13.21 -12.71
C TYR A 77 -9.82 13.37 -11.54
N LEU A 78 -9.32 13.24 -10.30
CA LEU A 78 -10.10 13.40 -9.07
C LEU A 78 -10.15 14.84 -8.55
N GLY A 79 -9.55 15.81 -9.25
CA GLY A 79 -9.57 17.23 -8.91
C GLY A 79 -8.32 17.75 -8.20
N GLY A 80 -7.23 16.99 -8.23
CA GLY A 80 -5.93 17.36 -7.68
C GLY A 80 -5.64 16.76 -6.31
N GLU A 81 -4.35 16.77 -5.93
CA GLU A 81 -3.84 16.10 -4.72
C GLU A 81 -4.49 16.60 -3.42
N GLU A 82 -4.87 17.88 -3.39
CA GLU A 82 -5.53 18.49 -2.24
C GLU A 82 -6.95 17.95 -1.98
N VAL A 83 -7.55 17.18 -2.90
CA VAL A 83 -8.90 16.60 -2.71
C VAL A 83 -9.00 15.12 -3.08
N ALA A 84 -8.07 14.60 -3.88
CA ALA A 84 -8.11 13.25 -4.42
C ALA A 84 -8.14 12.18 -3.31
N GLY A 85 -7.43 12.40 -2.21
CA GLY A 85 -7.34 11.43 -1.12
C GLY A 85 -8.69 11.09 -0.51
N GLY A 86 -9.56 12.08 -0.28
CA GLY A 86 -10.93 11.86 0.19
C GLY A 86 -11.75 10.97 -0.77
N LYS A 87 -11.62 11.20 -2.07
CA LYS A 87 -12.34 10.44 -3.11
C LYS A 87 -11.82 9.01 -3.31
N LEU A 88 -10.62 8.71 -2.83
CA LEU A 88 -10.00 7.39 -2.91
C LEU A 88 -10.34 6.51 -1.71
N LYS A 89 -10.44 7.09 -0.50
CA LYS A 89 -10.65 6.35 0.76
C LYS A 89 -11.98 5.63 0.80
N GLU A 90 -11.99 4.45 1.42
CA GLU A 90 -13.22 3.80 1.90
C GLU A 90 -14.04 4.81 2.74
N THR A 91 -15.36 4.83 2.54
CA THR A 91 -16.28 5.67 3.31
C THR A 91 -16.48 5.18 4.74
N GLY A 92 -16.72 6.10 5.67
CA GLY A 92 -17.00 5.76 7.06
C GLY A 92 -15.74 5.40 7.86
N THR A 93 -15.93 4.80 9.03
CA THR A 93 -14.84 4.51 9.98
C THR A 93 -14.81 3.05 10.37
N THR A 94 -15.17 2.15 9.45
CA THR A 94 -15.10 0.70 9.71
C THR A 94 -13.65 0.26 9.85
N HIS A 95 -12.79 0.69 8.92
CA HIS A 95 -11.35 0.45 9.00
C HIS A 95 -10.56 1.72 9.29
N TRP A 96 -10.96 2.86 8.73
CA TRP A 96 -10.33 4.14 9.02
C TRP A 96 -10.71 4.65 10.40
N GLU A 97 -9.73 5.18 11.11
CA GLU A 97 -9.94 5.91 12.34
C GLU A 97 -10.70 7.22 12.10
N SER A 98 -11.48 7.64 13.10
CA SER A 98 -12.21 8.92 13.05
C SER A 98 -11.22 10.09 13.03
N PRO A 99 -11.40 11.10 12.15
CA PRO A 99 -12.63 11.41 11.43
C PRO A 99 -12.78 10.78 10.03
N ASN A 100 -11.74 10.12 9.49
CA ASN A 100 -11.66 9.76 8.08
C ASN A 100 -12.07 10.92 7.14
N GLU A 101 -11.47 12.09 7.36
CA GLU A 101 -11.91 13.37 6.83
C GLU A 101 -12.08 13.34 5.31
N GLY A 102 -13.21 13.85 4.82
CA GLY A 102 -13.50 13.97 3.38
C GLY A 102 -13.64 12.65 2.61
N ALA A 103 -13.75 11.49 3.28
CA ALA A 103 -13.87 10.21 2.60
C ALA A 103 -15.21 10.01 1.89
N THR A 104 -15.18 9.89 0.56
CA THR A 104 -16.39 9.70 -0.27
C THR A 104 -16.35 8.45 -1.13
N ASN A 105 -15.17 7.87 -1.38
CA ASN A 105 -14.95 6.75 -2.29
C ASN A 105 -15.57 6.93 -3.70
N GLU A 106 -15.75 8.16 -4.17
CA GLU A 106 -16.33 8.45 -5.49
C GLU A 106 -15.57 7.81 -6.65
N SER A 107 -14.27 7.54 -6.45
CA SER A 107 -13.43 6.84 -7.43
C SER A 107 -13.70 5.33 -7.55
N GLY A 108 -14.35 4.73 -6.55
CA GLY A 108 -14.45 3.28 -6.41
C GLY A 108 -13.14 2.58 -6.03
N PHE A 109 -12.07 3.33 -5.74
CA PHE A 109 -10.76 2.77 -5.39
C PHE A 109 -10.77 1.98 -4.08
N THR A 110 -11.60 2.43 -3.12
CA THR A 110 -11.79 1.84 -1.80
C THR A 110 -10.46 1.63 -1.07
N ALA A 111 -9.72 2.73 -0.86
CA ALA A 111 -8.45 2.69 -0.14
C ALA A 111 -8.69 2.31 1.32
N LEU A 112 -7.95 1.31 1.79
CA LEU A 112 -7.97 0.84 3.17
C LEU A 112 -6.71 1.28 3.92
N PRO A 113 -6.80 1.55 5.23
CA PRO A 113 -5.69 1.98 6.06
C PRO A 113 -4.87 0.78 6.56
N GLY A 114 -4.24 0.05 5.63
CA GLY A 114 -3.48 -1.16 5.94
C GLY A 114 -2.18 -0.94 6.71
N GLY A 115 -1.81 0.31 7.00
CA GLY A 115 -0.53 0.65 7.60
C GLY A 115 0.64 0.24 6.70
N TYR A 116 1.81 0.09 7.32
CA TYR A 116 3.03 -0.30 6.64
C TYR A 116 4.06 -0.89 7.62
N LEU A 117 5.12 -1.48 7.05
CA LEU A 117 6.25 -2.06 7.78
C LEU A 117 7.48 -1.15 7.64
N LEU A 118 8.10 -0.80 8.77
CA LEU A 118 9.35 -0.04 8.83
C LEU A 118 10.58 -0.95 8.67
N ASN A 119 11.75 -0.36 8.39
CA ASN A 119 13.02 -1.09 8.28
C ASN A 119 13.50 -1.75 9.59
N ASP A 120 12.97 -1.34 10.73
CA ASP A 120 13.26 -1.92 12.05
C ASP A 120 12.28 -3.04 12.44
N GLY A 121 11.49 -3.55 11.49
CA GLY A 121 10.56 -4.65 11.71
C GLY A 121 9.25 -4.25 12.40
N ARG A 122 8.99 -2.96 12.62
CA ARG A 122 7.73 -2.52 13.24
C ARG A 122 6.65 -2.29 12.21
N PHE A 123 5.54 -3.03 12.36
CA PHE A 123 4.27 -2.69 11.75
C PHE A 123 3.66 -1.47 12.44
N THR A 124 3.16 -0.50 11.67
CA THR A 124 2.61 0.73 12.22
C THR A 124 1.44 1.25 11.38
N ASN A 125 0.67 2.16 11.98
CA ASN A 125 -0.32 2.99 11.31
C ASN A 125 -1.50 2.28 10.63
N ILE A 126 -1.77 1.01 10.95
CA ILE A 126 -3.05 0.39 10.63
C ILE A 126 -4.20 1.22 11.21
N GLY A 127 -5.27 1.42 10.44
CA GLY A 127 -6.38 2.30 10.79
C GLY A 127 -6.13 3.80 10.55
N TYR A 128 -4.87 4.24 10.54
CA TYR A 128 -4.51 5.66 10.43
C TYR A 128 -4.00 6.06 9.05
N ASN A 129 -3.28 5.16 8.37
CA ASN A 129 -2.66 5.41 7.07
C ASN A 129 -2.85 4.23 6.12
N GLY A 130 -3.05 4.54 4.85
CA GLY A 130 -2.88 3.60 3.73
C GLY A 130 -1.69 4.05 2.90
N GLY A 131 -0.81 3.12 2.53
CA GLY A 131 0.37 3.43 1.72
C GLY A 131 0.58 2.42 0.60
N TRP A 132 0.91 2.91 -0.59
CA TRP A 132 1.07 2.12 -1.80
C TRP A 132 2.39 2.44 -2.50
N TRP A 133 3.11 1.41 -2.92
CA TRP A 133 4.33 1.61 -3.69
C TRP A 133 4.06 2.21 -5.08
N SER A 134 4.98 3.05 -5.53
CA SER A 134 5.16 3.43 -6.93
C SER A 134 6.38 2.70 -7.52
N SER A 135 6.37 2.45 -8.82
CA SER A 135 7.53 1.94 -9.56
C SER A 135 8.60 3.00 -9.82
N THR A 136 8.35 4.26 -9.46
CA THR A 136 9.33 5.34 -9.57
C THR A 136 10.49 5.15 -8.59
N ASP A 137 11.65 4.81 -9.15
CA ASP A 137 12.93 4.71 -8.45
C ASP A 137 13.55 6.10 -8.23
N ILE A 138 13.95 6.42 -7.00
CA ILE A 138 14.55 7.71 -6.64
C ILE A 138 16.07 7.60 -6.59
N ASN A 139 16.58 6.54 -5.94
CA ASN A 139 18.02 6.24 -5.86
C ASN A 139 18.24 4.79 -5.42
N ASN A 140 19.49 4.41 -5.14
CA ASN A 140 19.85 3.05 -4.76
C ASN A 140 19.02 2.46 -3.61
N CYS A 141 18.67 3.25 -2.59
CA CYS A 141 18.00 2.77 -1.39
C CYS A 141 16.56 3.27 -1.23
N VAL A 142 16.11 4.22 -2.05
CA VAL A 142 14.83 4.93 -1.87
C VAL A 142 13.95 4.81 -3.11
N ALA A 143 12.65 4.60 -2.90
CA ALA A 143 11.63 4.64 -3.93
C ALA A 143 10.45 5.50 -3.48
N SER A 144 9.63 5.91 -4.44
CA SER A 144 8.43 6.70 -4.16
C SER A 144 7.25 5.84 -3.75
N SER A 145 6.38 6.38 -2.90
CA SER A 145 5.12 5.79 -2.48
C SER A 145 4.04 6.85 -2.39
N LEU A 146 2.79 6.43 -2.43
CA LEU A 146 1.66 7.30 -2.15
C LEU A 146 1.00 6.94 -0.84
N SER A 147 0.54 7.96 -0.12
CA SER A 147 -0.06 7.79 1.20
C SER A 147 -1.34 8.60 1.37
N LEU A 148 -2.27 8.01 2.11
CA LEU A 148 -3.52 8.60 2.55
C LEU A 148 -3.60 8.53 4.06
N VAL A 149 -4.09 9.58 4.70
CA VAL A 149 -4.17 9.68 6.16
C VAL A 149 -5.61 9.96 6.62
N TYR A 150 -5.93 9.50 7.83
CA TYR A 150 -7.30 9.57 8.35
C TYR A 150 -7.80 11.00 8.64
N TYR A 151 -6.90 11.95 8.93
CA TYR A 151 -7.26 13.30 9.41
C TYR A 151 -7.37 14.36 8.31
N ASN A 152 -7.08 14.01 7.05
CA ASN A 152 -7.25 14.90 5.90
C ASN A 152 -7.70 14.10 4.67
N TYR A 153 -7.83 14.79 3.54
CA TYR A 153 -8.28 14.25 2.27
C TYR A 153 -7.24 14.42 1.15
N PHE A 154 -5.96 14.58 1.51
CA PHE A 154 -4.87 14.76 0.56
C PHE A 154 -4.35 13.41 0.06
N LEU A 155 -3.92 13.37 -1.19
CA LEU A 155 -3.07 12.32 -1.73
C LEU A 155 -1.62 12.80 -1.63
N ASN A 156 -0.81 12.13 -0.82
CA ASN A 156 0.58 12.54 -0.60
C ASN A 156 1.52 11.63 -1.40
N VAL A 157 2.58 12.23 -1.95
CA VAL A 157 3.69 11.51 -2.59
C VAL A 157 4.90 11.64 -1.68
N ASP A 158 5.39 10.50 -1.19
CA ASP A 158 6.48 10.41 -0.23
C ASP A 158 7.61 9.53 -0.79
N ASN A 159 8.79 9.61 -0.19
CA ASN A 159 9.95 8.81 -0.55
C ASN A 159 10.43 8.01 0.66
N TYR A 160 10.47 6.68 0.52
CA TYR A 160 10.85 5.77 1.60
C TYR A 160 11.92 4.77 1.17
N TYR A 161 12.61 4.21 2.15
CA TYR A 161 13.58 3.15 1.89
C TYR A 161 12.91 1.93 1.28
N LYS A 162 13.53 1.36 0.24
CA LYS A 162 13.05 0.20 -0.52
C LYS A 162 12.79 -1.05 0.33
N VAL A 163 13.39 -1.11 1.52
CA VAL A 163 13.19 -2.19 2.50
C VAL A 163 11.84 -2.13 3.22
N TYR A 164 11.14 -0.99 3.22
CA TYR A 164 9.84 -0.83 3.89
C TYR A 164 8.78 -1.69 3.23
N GLY A 165 7.75 -2.10 3.97
CA GLY A 165 6.62 -2.84 3.43
C GLY A 165 5.40 -1.96 3.21
N PHE A 166 4.97 -1.77 1.97
CA PHE A 166 3.73 -1.06 1.61
C PHE A 166 2.80 -1.93 0.77
N SER A 167 1.53 -1.52 0.67
CA SER A 167 0.57 -2.21 -0.19
C SER A 167 0.90 -2.01 -1.68
N VAL A 168 0.30 -2.83 -2.55
CA VAL A 168 0.45 -2.71 -4.01
C VAL A 168 -0.92 -2.63 -4.66
N ARG A 169 -1.03 -1.74 -5.66
CA ARG A 169 -2.19 -1.63 -6.55
C ARG A 169 -1.67 -1.66 -7.98
N CYS A 170 -1.95 -2.73 -8.71
CA CYS A 170 -1.56 -2.81 -10.11
C CYS A 170 -2.56 -2.09 -11.01
N VAL A 171 -2.03 -1.42 -12.03
CA VAL A 171 -2.75 -0.76 -13.13
C VAL A 171 -2.59 -1.62 -14.37
N ARG A 172 -3.62 -1.63 -15.24
CA ARG A 172 -3.60 -2.43 -16.46
C ARG A 172 -2.85 -1.66 -17.54
N ASP A 173 -2.06 -2.38 -18.32
CA ASP A 173 -1.38 -1.84 -19.52
C ASP A 173 -2.39 -1.36 -20.59
#